data_AF-A0A377WBD9-F1
#
_entry.id   AF-A0A377WBD9-F1
#
_cell.length_a   1.000
_cell.length_b   1.000
_cell.length_c   1.000
_cell.angle_alpha   90.00
_cell.angle_beta   90.00
_cell.angle_gamma   90.00
#
_symmetry.space_group_name_H-M   'P 1'
#
loop_
_entity.id
_entity.type
_entity.pdbx_description
1 polymer ?
#
loop_
_entity_poly.entity_id
_entity_poly.type
_entity_poly.pdbx_seq_one_letter_code
_entity_poly.pdbx_strand_id
1 'polypeptide(L)'
;MFISMIRHHIPNSVRIIVQMAIIASLVIVVDQLLRAFAYETSKQLSVFVGLIITNCIVMGRAEAYAMKSPPLASFMDGIGNGLGYGAILIIVGFLRELIGSGKLFGITVLETVQNGGWYQPNGLFLLAPSAFFIIGLLIWALRSWKPEQQEKE
;
A
#
# COMPACT_ATOMS: atom_id res chain seq x y z
N MET A 1 6.66 14.51 6.58
CA MET A 1 7.63 15.60 6.86
C MET A 1 7.02 16.99 6.65
N PHE A 2 6.64 17.36 5.42
CA PHE A 2 6.12 18.71 5.10
C PHE A 2 4.95 19.16 6.00
N ILE A 3 3.99 18.26 6.25
CA ILE A 3 2.86 18.53 7.16
C ILE A 3 3.33 18.87 8.59
N SER A 4 4.33 18.13 9.10
CA SER A 4 4.91 18.38 10.43
C SER A 4 5.65 19.71 10.52
N MET A 5 6.30 20.14 9.43
CA MET A 5 6.99 21.43 9.37
C MET A 5 6.02 22.62 9.40
N ILE A 6 4.87 22.48 8.74
CA ILE A 6 3.86 23.54 8.61
C ILE A 6 2.78 23.47 9.71
N ARG A 7 2.80 22.42 10.55
CA ARG A 7 1.74 22.10 11.54
C ARG A 7 1.27 23.27 12.41
N HIS A 8 2.17 24.17 12.79
CA HIS A 8 1.86 25.30 13.67
C HIS A 8 1.03 26.39 12.98
N HIS A 9 1.00 26.40 11.65
CA HIS A 9 0.22 27.34 10.84
C HIS A 9 -1.10 26.75 10.34
N ILE A 10 -1.40 25.48 10.68
CA ILE A 10 -2.61 24.80 10.20
C ILE A 10 -3.73 24.98 11.25
N PRO A 11 -4.76 25.80 10.98
CA PRO A 11 -5.91 25.89 11.87
C PRO A 11 -6.71 24.59 11.91
N ASN A 12 -7.21 24.24 13.10
CA ASN A 12 -7.88 22.95 13.33
C ASN A 12 -9.12 22.74 12.46
N SER A 13 -9.87 23.80 12.18
CA SER A 13 -11.14 23.75 11.46
C SER A 13 -11.02 23.27 10.01
N VAL A 14 -9.86 23.44 9.37
CA VAL A 14 -9.63 23.09 7.95
C VAL A 14 -8.43 22.17 7.76
N ARG A 15 -8.00 21.49 8.83
CA ARG A 15 -6.78 20.67 8.85
C ARG A 15 -6.75 19.59 7.76
N ILE A 16 -7.83 18.82 7.60
CA ILE A 16 -7.91 17.73 6.63
C ILE A 16 -7.72 18.26 5.20
N ILE A 17 -8.35 19.39 4.87
CA ILE A 17 -8.26 20.03 3.56
C ILE A 17 -6.81 20.42 3.27
N VAL A 18 -6.13 21.05 4.23
CA VAL A 18 -4.72 21.46 4.09
C VAL A 18 -3.80 20.25 3.90
N GLN A 19 -4.00 19.18 4.68
CA GLN A 19 -3.20 17.96 4.56
C GLN A 19 -3.39 17.28 3.19
N MET A 20 -4.64 17.16 2.72
CA MET A 20 -4.94 16.60 1.40
C MET A 20 -4.34 17.44 0.27
N ALA A 21 -4.37 18.78 0.38
CA ALA A 21 -3.73 19.66 -0.61
C ALA A 21 -2.20 19.48 -0.66
N ILE A 22 -1.55 19.33 0.49
CA ILE A 22 -0.10 19.06 0.56
C ILE A 22 0.23 17.68 -0.05
N ILE A 23 -0.55 16.65 0.27
CA ILE A 23 -0.34 15.31 -0.27
C ILE A 23 -0.57 15.29 -1.79
N ALA A 24 -1.67 15.88 -2.26
CA ALA A 24 -2.01 15.94 -3.67
C ALA A 24 -0.96 16.68 -4.49
N SER A 25 -0.49 17.84 -4.02
CA SER A 25 0.55 18.59 -4.73
C SER A 25 1.86 17.81 -4.85
N LEU A 26 2.31 17.15 -3.79
CA LEU A 26 3.51 16.30 -3.82
C LEU A 26 3.36 15.12 -4.80
N VAL A 27 2.22 14.43 -4.76
CA VAL A 27 1.95 13.27 -5.63
C VAL A 27 1.85 13.69 -7.10
N ILE A 28 1.26 14.85 -7.39
CA ILE A 28 1.20 15.41 -8.75
C ILE A 28 2.58 15.77 -9.28
N VAL A 29 3.45 16.37 -8.46
CA VAL A 29 4.83 16.68 -8.89
C VAL A 29 5.59 15.40 -9.27
N VAL A 30 5.40 14.32 -8.51
CA VAL A 30 5.99 13.00 -8.85
C VAL A 30 5.40 12.44 -10.14
N ASP A 31 4.08 12.55 -10.37
CA ASP A 31 3.46 12.15 -11.64
C ASP A 31 4.06 12.90 -12.84
N GLN A 32 4.26 14.22 -12.71
CA GLN A 32 4.86 15.03 -13.77
C GLN A 32 6.33 14.64 -14.03
N LEU A 33 7.11 14.34 -12.99
CA LEU A 33 8.46 13.82 -13.16
C LEU A 33 8.48 12.47 -13.88
N LEU A 34 7.56 11.56 -13.54
CA LEU A 34 7.44 10.27 -14.23
C LEU A 34 7.06 10.44 -15.70
N ARG A 35 6.16 11.37 -16.04
CA ARG A 35 5.83 11.69 -17.44
C ARG A 35 7.04 12.16 -18.24
N ALA A 36 7.95 12.90 -17.60
CA ALA A 36 9.13 13.46 -18.25
C ALA A 36 10.23 12.40 -18.51
N PHE A 37 10.45 11.47 -17.58
CA PHE A 37 11.55 10.49 -17.67
C PHE A 37 11.11 9.09 -18.14
N ALA A 38 9.86 8.70 -17.93
CA ALA A 38 9.36 7.35 -18.20
C ALA A 38 7.87 7.34 -18.61
N TYR A 39 7.59 7.81 -19.83
CA TYR A 39 6.22 8.02 -20.32
C TYR A 39 5.34 6.76 -20.30
N GLU A 40 5.85 5.61 -20.74
CA GLU A 40 5.10 4.34 -20.75
C GLU A 40 4.70 3.89 -19.33
N THR A 41 5.62 4.00 -18.38
CA THR A 41 5.36 3.67 -16.97
C THR A 41 4.38 4.68 -16.35
N SER A 42 4.53 5.96 -16.66
CA SER A 42 3.61 7.00 -16.18
C SER A 42 2.17 6.77 -16.64
N LYS A 43 1.94 6.28 -17.87
CA LYS A 43 0.60 5.98 -18.38
C LYS A 43 -0.13 4.94 -17.54
N GLN A 44 0.59 3.89 -17.09
CA GLN A 44 0.03 2.87 -16.19
C GLN A 44 -0.17 3.42 -14.77
N LEU A 45 0.77 4.21 -14.28
CA LEU A 45 0.73 4.79 -12.94
C LEU A 45 -0.31 5.91 -12.77
N SER A 46 -0.71 6.59 -13.86
CA SER A 46 -1.60 7.75 -13.78
C SER A 46 -2.95 7.47 -13.12
N VAL A 47 -3.47 6.24 -13.21
CA VAL A 47 -4.69 5.84 -12.48
C VAL A 47 -4.42 5.68 -10.99
N PHE A 48 -3.25 5.16 -10.64
CA PHE A 48 -2.83 4.98 -9.25
C PHE A 48 -2.54 6.31 -8.55
N VAL A 49 -2.17 7.37 -9.27
CA VAL A 49 -2.00 8.72 -8.71
C VAL A 49 -3.23 9.15 -7.92
N GLY A 50 -4.43 8.98 -8.48
CA GLY A 50 -5.69 9.29 -7.77
C GLY A 50 -5.90 8.44 -6.52
N LEU A 51 -5.63 7.12 -6.63
CA LEU A 51 -5.76 6.18 -5.51
C LEU A 51 -4.73 6.41 -4.40
N ILE A 52 -3.56 6.96 -4.73
CA ILE A 52 -2.53 7.32 -3.76
C ILE A 52 -2.94 8.57 -2.98
N ILE A 53 -3.52 9.58 -3.66
CA ILE A 53 -3.97 10.83 -3.01
C ILE A 53 -5.08 10.53 -1.98
N THR A 54 -6.04 9.68 -2.34
CA THR A 54 -7.17 9.32 -1.46
C THR A 54 -6.88 8.15 -0.53
N ASN A 55 -5.63 7.69 -0.44
CA ASN A 55 -5.30 6.53 0.37
C ASN A 55 -5.40 6.84 1.87
N CYS A 56 -6.16 6.01 2.58
CA CYS A 56 -6.39 6.14 4.02
C CYS A 56 -5.11 6.07 4.86
N ILE A 57 -4.06 5.35 4.42
CA ILE A 57 -2.81 5.25 5.18
C ILE A 57 -2.06 6.58 5.22
N VAL A 58 -2.06 7.32 4.10
CA VAL A 58 -1.33 8.57 3.97
C VAL A 58 -2.00 9.64 4.83
N MET A 59 -3.33 9.74 4.73
CA MET A 59 -4.12 10.64 5.58
C MET A 59 -4.00 10.25 7.06
N GLY A 60 -4.20 8.97 7.39
CA GLY A 60 -4.20 8.47 8.76
C GLY A 60 -2.88 8.72 9.49
N ARG A 61 -1.73 8.48 8.84
CA ARG A 61 -0.41 8.77 9.45
C ARG A 61 -0.12 10.27 9.51
N ALA A 62 -0.53 11.03 8.51
CA ALA A 62 -0.40 12.49 8.52
C ALA A 62 -1.14 13.11 9.73
N GLU A 63 -2.35 12.65 10.00
CA GLU A 63 -3.16 13.15 11.10
C GLU A 63 -2.70 12.62 12.47
N ALA A 64 -2.52 11.31 12.60
CA ALA A 64 -2.21 10.68 13.88
C ALA A 64 -0.80 11.00 14.37
N TYR A 65 0.18 11.09 13.46
CA TYR A 65 1.60 11.19 13.81
C TYR A 65 2.24 12.52 13.36
N ALA A 66 2.08 12.92 12.09
CA ALA A 66 2.82 14.10 11.58
C ALA A 66 2.40 15.42 12.25
N MET A 67 1.16 15.54 12.74
CA MET A 67 0.70 16.72 13.47
C MET A 67 1.29 16.84 14.88
N LYS A 68 1.74 15.74 15.48
CA LYS A 68 2.19 15.69 16.89
C LYS A 68 3.70 15.54 17.01
N SER A 69 4.34 14.90 16.03
CA SER A 69 5.76 14.57 16.04
C SER A 69 6.61 15.56 15.25
N PRO A 70 7.92 15.68 15.54
CA PRO A 70 8.84 16.54 14.79
C PRO A 70 9.06 16.02 13.35
N PRO A 71 9.59 16.86 12.43
CA PRO A 71 9.65 16.53 11.01
C PRO A 71 10.47 15.29 10.66
N LEU A 72 11.64 15.11 11.30
CA LEU A 72 12.52 13.96 11.09
C LEU A 72 11.88 12.65 11.57
N ALA A 73 11.31 12.64 12.78
CA ALA A 73 10.60 11.47 13.29
C ALA A 73 9.39 11.12 12.40
N SER A 74 8.67 12.13 11.90
CA SER A 74 7.53 11.95 10.98
C SER A 74 7.96 11.45 9.60
N PHE A 75 9.20 11.71 9.19
CA PHE A 75 9.75 11.17 7.94
C PHE A 75 10.08 9.68 8.08
N MET A 76 10.77 9.31 9.17
CA MET A 76 11.04 7.91 9.50
C MET A 76 9.75 7.09 9.64
N ASP A 77 8.71 7.68 10.23
CA ASP A 77 7.38 7.07 10.32
C ASP A 77 6.78 6.78 8.94
N GLY A 78 6.83 7.76 8.03
CA GLY A 78 6.34 7.58 6.66
C GLY A 78 7.07 6.45 5.91
N ILE A 79 8.40 6.37 6.06
CA ILE A 79 9.19 5.28 5.47
C ILE A 79 8.79 3.93 6.07
N GLY A 80 8.72 3.82 7.40
CA GLY A 80 8.37 2.57 8.07
C GLY A 80 6.99 2.04 7.68
N ASN A 81 5.98 2.91 7.68
CA ASN A 81 4.62 2.52 7.27
C ASN A 81 4.53 2.21 5.77
N GLY A 82 5.25 2.95 4.93
CA GLY A 82 5.32 2.69 3.48
C GLY A 82 5.96 1.34 3.17
N LEU A 83 7.09 1.03 3.80
CA LEU A 83 7.76 -0.28 3.67
C LEU A 83 6.91 -1.41 4.22
N GLY A 84 6.27 -1.23 5.39
CA GLY A 84 5.37 -2.22 5.96
C GLY A 84 4.17 -2.52 5.07
N TYR A 85 3.53 -1.47 4.54
CA TYR A 85 2.44 -1.62 3.58
C TYR A 85 2.90 -2.32 2.29
N GLY A 86 4.05 -1.92 1.74
CA GLY A 86 4.65 -2.57 0.58
C GLY A 86 4.95 -4.04 0.79
N ALA A 87 5.52 -4.41 1.95
CA ALA A 87 5.82 -5.80 2.30
C ALA A 87 4.55 -6.66 2.33
N ILE A 88 3.47 -6.16 2.94
CA ILE A 88 2.18 -6.86 2.96
C ILE A 88 1.64 -7.05 1.54
N LEU A 89 1.70 -6.01 0.70
CA LEU A 89 1.24 -6.12 -0.69
C LEU A 89 2.05 -7.12 -1.51
N ILE A 90 3.37 -7.19 -1.31
CA ILE A 90 4.23 -8.17 -1.99
C ILE A 90 3.84 -9.60 -1.58
N ILE A 91 3.65 -9.86 -0.29
CA ILE A 91 3.27 -11.19 0.22
C ILE A 91 1.89 -11.60 -0.32
N VAL A 92 0.91 -10.69 -0.26
CA VAL A 92 -0.44 -10.94 -0.77
C VAL A 92 -0.41 -11.17 -2.28
N GLY A 93 0.35 -10.36 -3.03
CA GLY A 93 0.55 -10.50 -4.47
C GLY A 93 1.18 -11.86 -4.83
N PHE A 94 2.23 -12.25 -4.12
CA PHE A 94 2.90 -13.53 -4.29
C PHE A 94 1.93 -14.72 -4.14
N LEU A 95 1.15 -14.73 -3.05
CA LEU A 95 0.18 -15.80 -2.81
C LEU A 95 -0.95 -15.81 -3.87
N ARG A 96 -1.41 -14.63 -4.29
CA ARG A 96 -2.44 -14.52 -5.34
C ARG A 96 -1.96 -14.94 -6.71
N GLU A 97 -0.72 -14.61 -7.09
CA GLU A 97 -0.16 -14.99 -8.40
C GLU A 97 0.10 -16.50 -8.46
N LEU A 98 0.71 -17.04 -7.39
CA LEU A 98 1.06 -18.45 -7.27
C LEU A 98 -0.18 -19.34 -7.27
N ILE A 99 -1.19 -19.03 -6.44
CA ILE A 99 -2.41 -19.84 -6.30
C ILE A 99 -3.44 -19.52 -7.40
N GLY A 100 -3.48 -18.27 -7.86
CA GLY A 100 -4.45 -17.84 -8.86
C GLY A 100 -4.10 -18.31 -10.27
N SER A 101 -2.81 -18.27 -10.62
CA SER A 101 -2.36 -18.49 -12.00
C SER A 101 -1.25 -19.54 -12.15
N GLY A 102 -0.65 -20.03 -11.07
CA GLY A 102 0.50 -20.93 -11.10
C GLY A 102 1.81 -20.24 -11.54
N LYS A 103 1.80 -18.91 -11.66
CA LYS A 103 2.94 -18.11 -12.10
C LYS A 103 3.47 -17.24 -10.95
N LEU A 104 4.74 -16.92 -11.02
CA LEU A 104 5.39 -15.95 -10.15
C LEU A 104 6.25 -15.03 -11.00
N PHE A 105 5.98 -13.72 -10.93
CA PHE A 105 6.68 -12.72 -11.74
C PHE A 105 6.73 -13.06 -13.23
N GLY A 106 5.66 -13.70 -13.74
CA GLY A 106 5.57 -14.16 -15.14
C GLY A 106 6.25 -15.49 -15.46
N ILE A 107 6.96 -16.12 -14.51
CA ILE A 107 7.56 -17.45 -14.67
C ILE A 107 6.55 -18.50 -14.20
N THR A 108 6.28 -19.52 -15.03
CA THR A 108 5.43 -20.66 -14.65
C THR A 108 6.16 -21.56 -13.66
N VAL A 109 5.72 -21.53 -12.40
CA VAL A 109 6.27 -22.35 -11.31
C VAL A 109 5.44 -23.61 -11.10
N LEU A 110 4.12 -23.51 -11.27
CA LEU A 110 3.20 -24.63 -11.29
C LEU A 110 2.69 -24.79 -12.72
N GLU A 111 3.06 -25.90 -13.38
CA GLU A 111 2.54 -26.22 -14.70
C GLU A 111 1.03 -26.44 -14.61
N THR A 112 0.30 -25.60 -15.33
CA THR A 112 -1.15 -25.63 -15.34
C THR A 112 -1.66 -26.78 -16.20
N VAL A 113 -2.86 -27.30 -15.91
CA VAL A 113 -3.50 -28.36 -16.72
C VAL A 113 -3.60 -27.98 -18.21
N GLN A 114 -3.73 -26.68 -18.52
CA GLN A 114 -3.74 -26.17 -19.90
C GLN A 114 -2.38 -26.31 -20.63
N ASN A 115 -1.28 -26.38 -19.89
CA ASN A 115 0.08 -26.57 -20.42
C ASN A 115 0.58 -28.03 -20.23
N GLY A 116 -0.31 -28.97 -19.89
CA GLY A 116 0.05 -30.38 -19.67
C GLY A 116 0.49 -30.73 -18.24
N GLY A 117 0.37 -29.79 -17.29
CA GLY A 117 0.70 -30.03 -15.88
C GLY A 117 -0.48 -30.52 -15.02
N TRP A 118 -0.28 -30.57 -13.71
CA TRP A 118 -1.23 -31.10 -12.73
C TRP A 118 -2.03 -30.02 -11.98
N TYR A 119 -1.67 -28.74 -12.15
CA TYR A 119 -2.23 -27.65 -11.35
C TYR A 119 -3.43 -26.97 -12.03
N GLN A 120 -4.59 -26.96 -11.39
CA GLN A 120 -5.75 -26.21 -11.88
C GLN A 120 -5.78 -24.81 -11.24
N PRO A 121 -5.66 -23.72 -12.03
CA PRO A 121 -5.63 -22.36 -11.50
C PRO A 121 -6.93 -22.03 -10.74
N ASN A 122 -6.79 -21.40 -9.58
CA ASN A 122 -7.96 -20.99 -8.79
C ASN A 122 -8.39 -19.56 -9.16
N GLY A 123 -9.39 -19.43 -10.03
CA GLY A 123 -9.93 -18.14 -10.45
C GLY A 123 -10.46 -17.27 -9.31
N LEU A 124 -10.86 -17.86 -8.18
CA LEU A 124 -11.27 -17.12 -6.98
C LEU A 124 -10.12 -16.28 -6.40
N PHE A 125 -8.89 -16.79 -6.47
CA PHE A 125 -7.71 -16.10 -5.93
C PHE A 125 -7.31 -14.85 -6.72
N LEU A 126 -7.77 -14.73 -7.97
CA LEU A 126 -7.55 -13.55 -8.80
C LEU A 126 -8.52 -12.41 -8.47
N LEU A 127 -9.69 -12.69 -7.89
CA LEU A 127 -10.71 -11.70 -7.55
C LEU A 127 -10.41 -10.94 -6.25
N ALA A 128 -11.05 -9.79 -6.04
CA ALA A 128 -10.89 -8.98 -4.82
C ALA A 128 -11.15 -9.72 -3.48
N PRO A 129 -12.12 -10.65 -3.37
CA PRO A 129 -12.39 -11.38 -2.12
C PRO A 129 -11.19 -12.15 -1.57
N SER A 130 -10.29 -12.64 -2.43
CA SER A 130 -9.13 -13.43 -1.98
C SER A 130 -8.16 -12.62 -1.13
N ALA A 131 -8.00 -11.33 -1.42
CA ALA A 131 -7.13 -10.45 -0.66
C ALA A 131 -7.59 -10.35 0.80
N PHE A 132 -8.90 -10.32 1.06
CA PHE A 132 -9.44 -10.29 2.43
C PHE A 132 -9.14 -11.58 3.20
N PHE A 133 -9.30 -12.74 2.58
CA PHE A 133 -8.96 -14.02 3.21
C PHE A 133 -7.47 -14.13 3.52
N ILE A 134 -6.60 -13.76 2.56
CA ILE A 134 -5.15 -13.83 2.74
C ILE A 134 -4.70 -12.86 3.85
N ILE A 135 -5.18 -11.61 3.83
CA ILE A 135 -4.84 -10.64 4.88
C ILE A 135 -5.36 -11.12 6.24
N GLY A 136 -6.58 -11.67 6.31
CA GLY A 136 -7.14 -12.22 7.54
C GLY A 136 -6.30 -13.36 8.12
N LEU A 137 -5.87 -14.30 7.26
CA LEU A 137 -4.98 -15.40 7.67
C LEU A 137 -3.59 -14.90 8.09
N LEU A 138 -3.04 -13.90 7.41
CA LEU A 138 -1.77 -13.27 7.78
C LEU A 138 -1.85 -12.60 9.14
N ILE A 139 -2.93 -11.85 9.41
CA ILE A 139 -3.16 -11.21 10.70
C ILE A 139 -3.31 -12.27 11.79
N TRP A 140 -4.06 -13.34 11.53
CA TRP A 140 -4.22 -14.46 12.46
C TRP A 140 -2.89 -15.14 12.78
N ALA A 141 -2.07 -15.44 11.76
CA ALA A 141 -0.75 -16.05 11.95
C ALA A 141 0.19 -15.13 12.76
N LEU A 142 0.23 -13.84 12.43
CA LEU A 142 1.04 -12.86 13.17
C LEU A 142 0.59 -12.73 14.63
N ARG A 143 -0.71 -12.61 14.89
CA ARG A 143 -1.25 -12.52 16.26
C ARG A 143 -1.08 -13.82 17.05
N SER A 144 -1.07 -14.98 16.39
CA SER A 144 -0.82 -16.27 17.03
C SER A 144 0.66 -16.43 17.43
N TRP A 145 1.58 -15.90 16.61
CA TRP A 145 3.01 -15.93 16.93
C TRP A 145 3.43 -14.85 17.92
N LYS A 146 2.80 -13.66 17.86
CA LYS A 146 3.00 -12.53 18.76
C LYS A 146 1.72 -12.21 19.52
N PRO A 147 1.40 -12.97 20.58
CA PRO A 147 0.19 -12.77 21.38
C PRO A 147 0.14 -11.40 22.07
N GLU A 148 1.29 -10.73 22.22
CA GLU A 148 1.39 -9.34 22.70
C GLU A 148 0.59 -8.33 21.86
N GLN A 149 0.29 -8.64 20.60
CA GLN A 149 -0.51 -7.79 19.70
C GLN A 149 -2.01 -8.10 19.74
N GLN A 150 -2.44 -9.08 20.54
CA GLN A 150 -3.85 -9.32 20.75
C GLN A 150 -4.44 -8.20 21.60
N GLU A 151 -5.45 -7.51 21.07
CA GLU A 151 -6.22 -6.53 21.82
C GLU A 151 -6.88 -7.26 22.99
N LYS A 152 -6.59 -6.82 24.21
CA LYS A 152 -7.31 -7.26 25.40
C LYS A 152 -8.66 -6.55 25.37
N GLU A 153 -9.74 -7.31 25.29
CA GLU A 153 -11.11 -6.80 25.49
C GLU A 153 -11.25 -6.13 26.86
#